data_AF-A0A967Z8P6-F1
#
_entry.id   AF-A0A967Z8P6-F1
#
_cell.length_a   1.000
_cell.length_b   1.000
_cell.length_c   1.000
_cell.angle_alpha   90.00
_cell.angle_beta   90.00
_cell.angle_gamma   90.00
#
_symmetry.space_group_name_H-M   'P 1'
#
loop_
_entity.id
_entity.type
_entity.pdbx_description
1 polymer ?
#
loop_
_entity_poly.entity_id
_entity_poly.type
_entity_poly.pdbx_seq_one_letter_code
_entity_poly.pdbx_strand_id
1 'polypeptide(L)' 'MDYPVGHRRRRDEGIPLLLEKYERSLNTHFDGAHVSRILESCNDRVRLESMPVHEFMDLWVAQR' A
#
# COMPACT_ATOMS: atom_id res chain seq x y z
N MET A 1 -15.54 -19.56 -15.00
CA MET A 1 -14.70 -19.03 -13.90
C MET A 1 -15.62 -18.15 -13.07
N ASP A 2 -16.14 -18.65 -11.96
CA ASP A 2 -17.35 -18.08 -11.36
C ASP A 2 -17.09 -16.86 -10.45
N TYR A 3 -15.82 -16.54 -10.17
CA TYR A 3 -15.43 -15.39 -9.35
C TYR A 3 -14.22 -14.65 -9.96
N PRO A 4 -14.28 -13.32 -10.15
CA PRO A 4 -13.11 -12.52 -10.55
C PRO A 4 -12.05 -12.50 -9.43
N VAL A 5 -10.79 -12.17 -9.76
CA VAL A 5 -9.67 -12.21 -8.81
C VAL A 5 -9.84 -11.27 -7.61
N GLY A 6 -10.57 -10.17 -7.78
CA GLY A 6 -10.91 -9.23 -6.70
C GLY A 6 -12.01 -9.72 -5.75
N HIS A 7 -12.65 -10.87 -6.03
CA HIS A 7 -13.73 -11.40 -5.22
C HIS A 7 -13.25 -11.92 -3.85
N ARG A 8 -14.08 -11.82 -2.81
CA ARG A 8 -13.74 -12.25 -1.43
C ARG A 8 -13.23 -13.69 -1.34
N ARG A 9 -13.77 -14.60 -2.16
CA ARG A 9 -13.38 -16.03 -2.21
C ARG A 9 -12.00 -16.29 -2.82
N ARG A 10 -11.37 -15.28 -3.43
CA ARG A 10 -10.05 -15.37 -4.06
C ARG A 10 -9.05 -14.41 -3.41
N ARG A 11 -9.26 -14.04 -2.13
CA ARG A 11 -8.36 -13.09 -1.42
C ARG A 11 -6.93 -13.60 -1.34
N ASP A 12 -6.72 -14.91 -1.15
CA ASP A 12 -5.38 -15.49 -1.09
C ASP A 12 -4.61 -15.29 -2.42
N GLU A 13 -5.32 -15.28 -3.55
CA GLU A 13 -4.73 -14.99 -4.87
C GLU A 13 -4.69 -13.48 -5.18
N GLY A 14 -5.70 -12.73 -4.74
CA GLY A 14 -5.88 -11.32 -5.08
C GLY A 14 -5.07 -10.35 -4.22
N ILE A 15 -4.79 -10.68 -2.96
CA ILE A 15 -3.99 -9.82 -2.06
C ILE A 15 -2.55 -9.64 -2.59
N PRO A 16 -1.81 -10.69 -3.00
CA PRO A 16 -0.49 -10.53 -3.59
C PRO A 16 -0.50 -9.58 -4.81
N LEU A 17 -1.46 -9.76 -5.71
CA LEU A 17 -1.61 -8.89 -6.90
C LEU A 17 -1.97 -7.45 -6.54
N LEU A 18 -2.74 -7.26 -5.47
CA LEU A 18 -3.06 -5.93 -4.94
C LEU A 18 -1.81 -5.23 -4.40
N LEU A 19 -0.96 -5.95 -3.66
CA LEU A 19 0.31 -5.43 -3.12
C LEU A 19 1.27 -5.06 -4.25
N GLU A 20 1.44 -5.92 -5.26
CA GLU A 20 2.26 -5.62 -6.44
C GLU A 20 1.73 -4.40 -7.22
N LYS A 21 0.40 -4.30 -7.38
CA LYS A 21 -0.23 -3.13 -8.00
C LYS A 21 0.05 -1.86 -7.20
N TYR A 22 -0.07 -1.95 -5.88
CA TYR A 22 0.13 -0.82 -4.98
C TYR A 22 1.57 -0.31 -5.06
N GLU A 23 2.57 -1.19 -4.89
CA GLU A 23 3.98 -0.84 -5.01
C GLU A 23 4.33 -0.25 -6.39
N ARG A 24 3.84 -0.87 -7.48
CA ARG A 24 4.05 -0.33 -8.83
C ARG A 24 3.48 1.07 -8.98
N SER A 25 2.31 1.34 -8.43
CA SER A 25 1.70 2.68 -8.45
C SER A 25 2.47 3.70 -7.59
N LEU A 26 3.05 3.29 -6.46
CA LEU A 26 3.88 4.21 -5.65
C LEU A 26 5.17 4.60 -6.39
N ASN A 27 5.81 3.64 -7.05
CA ASN A 27 7.04 3.86 -7.80
C ASN A 27 6.90 4.83 -9.00
N THR A 28 5.67 5.14 -9.46
CA THR A 28 5.46 6.16 -10.49
C THR A 28 5.43 7.59 -9.95
N HIS A 29 5.38 7.76 -8.62
CA HIS A 29 5.21 9.06 -7.97
C HIS A 29 6.31 9.40 -6.94
N PHE A 30 6.97 8.39 -6.39
CA PHE A 30 7.92 8.54 -5.30
C PHE A 30 9.22 7.79 -5.59
N ASP A 31 10.33 8.24 -5.00
CA ASP A 31 11.59 7.48 -5.04
C ASP A 31 11.51 6.20 -4.20
N GLY A 32 12.45 5.28 -4.43
CA GLY A 32 12.43 3.97 -3.75
C GLY A 32 12.49 4.07 -2.23
N ALA A 33 13.20 5.05 -1.66
CA ALA A 33 13.28 5.20 -0.21
C ALA A 33 11.95 5.68 0.40
N HIS A 34 11.24 6.56 -0.30
CA HIS A 34 9.92 7.03 0.08
C HIS A 34 8.87 5.92 -0.11
N VAL A 35 8.91 5.18 -1.22
CA VAL A 35 8.06 4.00 -1.44
C VAL A 35 8.21 3.00 -0.28
N SER A 36 9.44 2.66 0.11
CA SER A 36 9.69 1.75 1.24
C SER A 36 9.07 2.26 2.55
N ARG A 37 9.22 3.56 2.87
CA ARG A 37 8.61 4.15 4.08
C ARG A 37 7.09 4.04 4.09
N ILE A 38 6.44 4.27 2.94
CA ILE A 38 4.98 4.12 2.80
C ILE A 38 4.58 2.65 3.00
N LEU A 39 5.26 1.73 2.31
CA LEU A 39 4.96 0.29 2.38
C LEU A 39 5.14 -0.27 3.79
N GLU A 40 6.24 0.07 4.47
CA GLU A 40 6.51 -0.34 5.86
C GLU A 40 5.44 0.17 6.82
N SER A 41 4.99 1.41 6.65
CA SER A 41 3.95 1.99 7.50
C SER A 41 2.59 1.31 7.28
N CYS A 42 2.27 0.95 6.04
CA CYS A 42 1.00 0.28 5.70
C CYS A 42 0.99 -1.23 6.01
N ASN A 43 2.15 -1.89 6.05
CA ASN A 43 2.24 -3.33 6.29
C ASN A 43 2.23 -3.72 7.78
N ASP A 44 2.47 -2.76 8.68
CA ASP A 44 2.32 -2.94 10.12
C ASP A 44 0.99 -2.35 10.60
N ARG A 45 0.04 -3.24 10.89
CA ARG A 45 -1.31 -2.85 11.33
C ARG A 45 -1.32 -2.04 12.61
N VAL A 46 -0.52 -2.42 13.62
CA VAL A 46 -0.51 -1.75 14.92
C VAL A 46 0.05 -0.35 14.76
N ARG A 47 1.17 -0.24 14.02
CA ARG A 47 1.77 1.05 13.70
C ARG A 47 0.79 1.94 12.93
N LEU A 48 0.15 1.42 11.88
CA LEU A 48 -0.80 2.18 11.06
C LEU A 48 -2.01 2.67 11.86
N GLU A 49 -2.63 1.80 12.67
CA GLU A 49 -3.79 2.16 13.49
C GLU A 49 -3.43 3.18 14.60
N SER A 50 -2.18 3.19 15.07
CA SER A 50 -1.70 4.14 16.08
C SER A 50 -1.19 5.48 15.50
N MET A 51 -0.96 5.55 14.20
CA MET A 51 -0.36 6.72 13.55
C MET A 51 -1.35 7.91 13.54
N PRO A 52 -0.96 9.10 14.01
CA PRO A 52 -1.76 10.30 13.83
C PRO A 52 -2.03 10.55 12.34
N VAL A 53 -3.28 10.90 12.02
CA VAL A 53 -3.71 11.04 10.61
C VAL A 53 -2.85 12.02 9.84
N HIS A 54 -2.43 13.15 10.44
CA HIS A 54 -1.59 14.13 9.77
C HIS A 54 -0.20 13.56 9.41
N GLU A 55 0.42 12.78 10.29
CA GLU A 55 1.70 12.11 10.01
C GLU A 55 1.56 11.08 8.89
N PHE A 56 0.44 10.35 8.85
CA PHE A 56 0.15 9.46 7.73
C PHE A 56 0.01 10.23 6.42
N MET A 57 -0.69 11.37 6.44
CA MET A 57 -0.86 12.21 5.25
C MET A 57 0.45 12.83 4.76
N ASP A 58 1.38 13.14 5.67
CA ASP A 58 2.72 13.65 5.32
C ASP A 58 3.54 12.63 4.52
N LEU A 59 3.28 11.32 4.68
CA LEU A 59 3.88 10.29 3.83
C LEU A 59 3.48 10.40 2.35
N TRP A 60 2.47 11.18 1.99
CA TRP A 60 1.96 11.29 0.61
C TRP A 60 2.33 12.60 -0.08
N VAL A 61 3.10 13.47 0.58
CA VAL A 61 3.58 14.71 0.00
C VAL A 61 4.82 14.42 -0.85
N ALA A 62 4.72 14.59 -2.16
CA ALA A 62 5.88 14.45 -3.05
C ALA A 62 6.87 15.59 -2.80
N GLN A 63 8.10 15.24 -2.41
CA GLN A 63 9.21 16.19 -2.39
C GLN A 63 9.63 16.42 -3.85
N ARG A 64 9.39 17.64 -4.33
CA ARG A 64 9.87 18.10 -5.64
C ARG A 64 11.31 18.56 -5.55
#